data_AF-A0A3C2AFS8-F1
#
_entry.id   AF-A0A3C2AFS8-F1
#
_cell.length_a   1.000
_cell.length_b   1.000
_cell.length_c   1.000
_cell.angle_alpha   90.00
_cell.angle_beta   90.00
_cell.angle_gamma   90.00
#
_symmetry.space_group_name_H-M   'P 1'
#
loop_
_entity.id
_entity.type
_entity.pdbx_description
1 polymer ?
#
loop_
_entity_poly.entity_id
_entity_poly.type
_entity_poly.pdbx_seq_one_letter_code
_entity_poly.pdbx_strand_id
1 'polypeptide(L)'
;MGKSNTLDEIISQLKRSLEFASKNSFANLSHLRDLESAINSLIDRAVSFLSHQSSAVSHQNNLIKIKDLFSGFDSLSLPEKKERLKTAQNLLESLRVKELKSLGVNSIIPQLHNSSTSIQFVKGVGEKRAKLLSKLNIQTIEDALYFMPMRYEDRSRMKKISEILNPPPPPFNKGGQKGIIETIAGTILSRGVIKTKWGKRLFEVVIKDETGLM
;
A
#
# COMPACT_ATOMS: atom_id res chain seq x y z
N MET A 1 35.45 10.70 -18.08
CA MET A 1 33.99 10.53 -18.30
C MET A 1 33.28 10.94 -17.03
N GLY A 2 32.60 12.09 -17.08
CA GLY A 2 32.07 12.80 -15.92
C GLY A 2 30.90 12.07 -15.29
N LYS A 3 30.95 11.88 -13.97
CA LYS A 3 29.82 11.40 -13.18
C LYS A 3 28.71 12.45 -13.30
N SER A 4 27.54 12.02 -13.74
CA SER A 4 26.32 12.81 -13.78
C SER A 4 26.00 13.31 -12.37
N ASN A 5 26.28 14.58 -12.09
CA ASN A 5 25.95 15.21 -10.81
C ASN A 5 24.44 15.48 -10.74
N THR A 6 23.65 14.43 -10.49
CA THR A 6 22.21 14.57 -10.26
C THR A 6 21.97 15.03 -8.83
N LEU A 7 21.00 15.92 -8.64
CA LEU A 7 20.58 16.46 -7.33
C LEU A 7 20.34 15.35 -6.29
N ASP A 8 19.77 14.22 -6.74
CA ASP A 8 19.53 13.03 -5.91
C ASP A 8 20.80 12.40 -5.35
N GLU A 9 21.93 12.45 -6.09
CA GLU A 9 23.22 11.95 -5.59
C GLU A 9 23.72 12.82 -4.44
N ILE A 10 23.57 14.14 -4.55
CA ILE A 10 24.00 15.09 -3.50
C ILE A 10 23.14 14.93 -2.25
N ILE A 11 21.81 14.80 -2.41
CA ILE A 11 20.90 14.53 -1.29
C ILE A 11 21.21 13.18 -0.62
N SER A 12 21.51 12.14 -1.40
CA SER A 12 21.86 10.82 -0.86
C SER A 12 23.16 10.86 -0.05
N GLN A 13 24.15 11.64 -0.50
CA GLN A 13 25.43 11.82 0.19
C GLN A 13 25.23 12.58 1.51
N LEU A 14 24.41 13.63 1.49
CA LEU A 14 24.07 14.40 2.69
C LEU A 14 23.28 13.57 3.71
N LYS A 15 22.39 12.69 3.24
CA LYS A 15 21.70 11.73 4.11
C LYS A 15 22.68 10.74 4.76
N ARG A 16 23.60 10.18 3.96
CA ARG A 16 24.56 9.17 4.44
C ARG A 16 25.54 9.75 5.46
N SER A 17 25.96 11.01 5.29
CA SER A 17 26.82 11.69 6.27
C SER A 17 26.08 11.98 7.58
N LEU A 18 24.80 12.40 7.52
CA LEU A 18 23.97 12.61 8.71
C LEU A 18 23.62 11.30 9.44
N GLU A 19 23.32 10.22 8.71
CA GLU A 19 23.11 8.88 9.29
C GLU A 19 24.38 8.36 9.97
N PHE A 20 25.54 8.57 9.36
CA PHE A 20 26.82 8.19 9.93
C PHE A 20 27.10 8.93 11.25
N ALA A 21 26.74 10.22 11.33
CA ALA A 21 26.86 11.02 12.54
C ALA A 21 25.90 10.58 13.66
N SER A 22 24.70 10.10 13.33
CA SER A 22 23.71 9.63 14.32
C SER A 22 23.83 8.15 14.69
N LYS A 23 24.61 7.35 13.96
CA LYS A 23 24.73 5.90 14.18
C LYS A 23 25.29 5.59 15.58
N ASN A 24 24.85 4.47 16.16
CA ASN A 24 25.31 3.96 17.46
C ASN A 24 25.23 5.02 18.59
N SER A 25 24.05 5.60 18.80
CA SER A 25 23.79 6.57 19.88
C SER A 25 24.76 7.76 19.90
N PHE A 26 25.15 8.25 18.71
CA PHE A 26 26.06 9.38 18.52
C PHE A 26 27.52 9.13 18.96
N ALA A 27 27.94 7.87 19.06
CA ALA A 27 29.30 7.49 19.47
C ALA A 27 30.40 8.09 18.56
N ASN A 28 30.07 8.38 17.30
CA ASN A 28 31.02 8.88 16.31
C ASN A 28 31.21 10.41 16.36
N LEU A 29 30.44 11.15 17.17
CA LEU A 29 30.49 12.62 17.21
C LEU A 29 31.79 13.19 17.78
N SER A 30 32.50 12.44 18.63
CA SER A 30 33.77 12.87 19.22
C SER A 30 34.92 12.88 18.21
N HIS A 31 34.82 12.11 17.12
CA HIS A 31 35.89 11.92 16.13
C HIS A 31 35.64 12.69 14.82
N LEU A 32 34.47 13.29 14.64
CA LEU A 32 34.10 14.06 13.46
C LEU A 32 34.46 15.53 13.66
N ARG A 33 35.65 15.93 13.17
CA ARG A 33 36.16 17.31 13.21
C ARG A 33 35.82 18.17 12.00
N ASP A 34 35.40 17.56 10.89
CA ASP A 34 35.23 18.24 9.60
C ASP A 34 33.82 18.07 9.01
N LEU A 35 32.83 17.72 9.86
CA LEU A 35 31.47 17.47 9.41
C LEU A 35 30.80 18.75 8.90
N GLU A 36 31.12 19.89 9.51
CA GLU A 36 30.65 21.21 9.06
C GLU A 36 31.16 21.55 7.65
N SER A 37 32.47 21.39 7.42
CA SER A 37 33.11 21.59 6.11
C SER A 37 32.50 20.69 5.02
N ALA A 38 32.33 19.40 5.32
CA ALA A 38 31.75 18.44 4.40
C ALA A 38 30.30 18.78 4.04
N ILE A 39 29.46 19.11 5.03
CA ILE A 39 28.05 19.47 4.79
C ILE A 39 27.95 20.79 4.02
N ASN A 40 28.75 21.80 4.37
CA ASN A 40 28.74 23.09 3.67
C ASN A 40 29.14 22.94 2.20
N SER A 41 30.17 22.15 1.90
CA SER A 41 30.58 21.89 0.50
C SER A 41 29.49 21.15 -0.31
N LEU A 42 28.74 20.24 0.32
CA LEU A 42 27.62 19.54 -0.32
C LEU A 42 26.42 20.48 -0.54
N ILE A 43 26.13 21.35 0.42
CA ILE A 43 25.05 22.35 0.32
C ILE A 43 25.37 23.39 -0.75
N ASP A 44 26.59 23.94 -0.77
CA ASP A 44 27.00 24.92 -1.78
C ASP A 44 26.94 24.33 -3.19
N ARG A 45 27.32 23.05 -3.33
CA ARG A 45 27.14 22.30 -4.57
C ARG A 45 25.66 22.17 -4.93
N ALA A 46 24.80 21.76 -3.98
CA ALA A 46 23.36 21.64 -4.21
C ALA A 46 22.71 22.98 -4.62
N VAL A 47 23.07 24.09 -3.95
CA VAL A 47 22.54 25.43 -4.24
C VAL A 47 22.99 25.91 -5.63
N SER A 48 24.24 25.64 -6.04
CA SER A 48 24.72 25.99 -7.39
C SER A 48 24.00 25.25 -8.52
N PHE A 49 23.57 24.01 -8.27
CA PHE A 49 22.73 23.25 -9.21
C PHE A 49 21.30 23.79 -9.24
N LEU A 50 20.76 24.15 -8.08
CA LEU A 50 19.38 24.65 -7.94
C LEU A 50 19.18 26.05 -8.51
N SER A 51 20.21 26.90 -8.61
CA SER A 51 20.08 28.26 -9.17
C SER A 51 19.72 28.27 -10.66
N HIS A 52 19.96 27.16 -11.38
CA HIS A 52 19.65 27.01 -12.79
C HIS A 52 18.23 26.44 -13.04
N GLN A 53 17.52 26.00 -11.99
CA GLN A 53 16.17 25.45 -12.08
C GLN A 53 15.17 26.37 -11.35
N SER A 54 14.43 27.17 -12.12
CA SER A 54 13.47 28.19 -11.65
C SER A 54 12.29 27.63 -10.82
N SER A 55 12.09 26.31 -10.77
CA SER A 55 11.03 25.63 -10.04
C SER A 55 11.34 25.31 -8.57
N ALA A 56 12.53 25.64 -8.06
CA ALA A 56 13.03 25.11 -6.78
C ALA A 56 13.41 26.14 -5.70
N VAL A 57 12.84 27.35 -5.73
CA VAL A 57 13.08 28.41 -4.72
C VAL A 57 12.81 27.93 -3.28
N SER A 58 11.85 27.01 -3.09
CA SER A 58 11.55 26.42 -1.77
C SER A 58 12.69 25.51 -1.25
N HIS A 59 13.32 24.72 -2.13
CA HIS A 59 14.41 23.82 -1.75
C HIS A 59 15.66 24.61 -1.37
N GLN A 60 15.94 25.71 -2.09
CA GLN A 60 17.04 26.63 -1.76
C GLN A 60 16.87 27.22 -0.35
N ASN A 61 15.70 27.76 -0.01
CA ASN A 61 15.45 28.33 1.32
C ASN A 61 15.60 27.32 2.45
N ASN A 62 15.26 26.05 2.22
CA ASN A 62 15.40 25.01 3.25
C ASN A 62 16.84 24.49 3.37
N LEU A 63 17.59 24.41 2.27
CA LEU A 63 19.02 24.09 2.30
C LEU A 63 19.82 25.20 2.98
N ILE A 64 19.43 26.47 2.80
CA ILE A 64 20.01 27.60 3.54
C ILE A 64 19.71 27.48 5.04
N LYS A 65 18.49 27.13 5.44
CA LYS A 65 18.17 26.86 6.86
C LYS A 65 19.00 25.72 7.44
N ILE A 66 19.27 24.66 6.67
CA ILE A 66 20.15 23.57 7.09
C ILE A 66 21.60 24.08 7.23
N LYS A 67 22.08 24.92 6.31
CA LYS A 67 23.39 25.58 6.40
C LYS A 67 23.53 26.38 7.69
N ASP A 68 22.51 27.16 8.05
CA ASP A 68 22.50 27.96 9.26
C ASP A 68 22.54 27.08 10.53
N LEU A 69 21.84 25.95 10.54
CA LEU A 69 21.84 25.00 11.66
C LEU A 69 23.20 24.35 11.93
N PHE A 70 24.01 24.16 10.88
CA PHE A 70 25.34 23.57 10.98
C PHE A 70 26.47 24.61 11.08
N SER A 71 26.17 25.91 11.05
CA SER A 71 27.16 26.96 11.29
C SER A 71 27.69 26.91 12.74
N GLY A 72 29.00 26.73 12.91
CA GLY A 72 29.65 26.57 14.21
C GLY A 72 29.34 25.23 14.89
N PHE A 73 29.00 24.18 14.13
CA PHE A 73 28.70 22.85 14.67
C PHE A 73 29.92 22.23 15.38
N ASP A 74 31.12 22.52 14.89
CA ASP A 74 32.33 21.89 15.40
C ASP A 74 32.75 22.42 16.79
N SER A 75 32.38 23.65 17.15
CA SER A 75 32.71 24.32 18.41
C SER A 75 31.71 24.11 19.56
N LEU A 76 30.59 23.41 19.33
CA LEU A 76 29.53 23.23 20.34
C LEU A 76 29.72 22.03 21.27
N SER A 77 28.97 22.03 22.36
CA SER A 77 28.96 20.93 23.33
C SER A 77 28.27 19.67 22.78
N LEU A 78 28.67 18.48 23.24
CA LEU A 78 28.08 17.19 22.85
C LEU A 78 26.54 17.12 22.94
N PRO A 79 25.84 17.68 23.95
CA PRO A 79 24.38 17.66 23.98
C PRO A 79 23.74 18.53 22.89
N GLU A 80 24.27 19.74 22.65
CA GLU A 80 23.75 20.65 21.63
C GLU A 80 23.95 20.11 20.21
N LYS A 81 25.08 19.41 19.97
CA LYS A 81 25.33 18.71 18.71
C LYS A 81 24.26 17.66 18.40
N LYS A 82 23.80 16.92 19.43
CA LYS A 82 22.74 15.91 19.28
C LYS A 82 21.38 16.53 18.95
N GLU A 83 21.03 17.62 19.60
CA GLU A 83 19.75 18.32 19.33
C GLU A 83 19.72 18.88 17.92
N ARG A 84 20.80 19.52 17.46
CA ARG A 84 20.89 20.06 16.10
C ARG A 84 20.87 18.99 15.02
N LEU A 85 21.50 17.84 15.28
CA LEU A 85 21.37 16.69 14.38
C LEU A 85 19.94 16.16 14.31
N LYS A 86 19.24 16.10 15.45
CA LYS A 86 17.84 15.67 15.49
C LYS A 86 16.93 16.65 14.74
N THR A 87 17.13 17.95 14.89
CA THR A 87 16.35 18.96 14.15
C THR A 87 16.65 18.93 12.66
N ALA A 88 17.93 18.76 12.28
CA ALA A 88 18.33 18.61 10.88
C ALA A 88 17.73 17.35 10.24
N GLN A 89 17.72 16.21 10.95
CA GLN A 89 17.08 14.98 10.48
C GLN A 89 15.58 15.17 10.27
N ASN A 90 14.88 15.77 11.24
CA ASN A 90 13.45 16.05 11.11
C ASN A 90 13.14 16.98 9.93
N LEU A 91 13.97 18.00 9.70
CA LEU A 91 13.83 18.89 8.55
C LEU A 91 14.04 18.15 7.23
N LEU A 92 15.05 17.28 7.16
CA LEU A 92 15.30 16.45 5.97
C LEU A 92 14.14 15.48 5.70
N GLU A 93 13.56 14.86 6.73
CA GLU A 93 12.37 14.02 6.58
C GLU A 93 11.16 14.83 6.10
N SER A 94 10.96 16.04 6.63
CA SER A 94 9.86 16.93 6.20
C SER A 94 9.98 17.36 4.74
N LEU A 95 11.21 17.48 4.22
CA LEU A 95 11.48 17.79 2.81
C LEU A 95 11.15 16.61 1.92
N ARG A 96 11.55 15.40 2.32
CA ARG A 96 11.20 14.17 1.59
C ARG A 96 9.69 14.02 1.44
N VAL A 97 8.93 14.27 2.51
CA VAL A 97 7.46 14.18 2.48
C VAL A 97 6.83 15.23 1.54
N LYS A 98 7.45 16.40 1.37
CA LYS A 98 6.97 17.44 0.43
C LYS A 98 7.37 17.14 -1.02
N GLU A 99 8.57 16.63 -1.26
CA GLU A 99 9.06 16.21 -2.59
C GLU A 99 8.25 15.04 -3.15
N LEU A 100 7.90 14.06 -2.31
CA LEU A 100 7.02 12.97 -2.69
C LEU A 100 5.61 13.47 -3.07
N LYS A 101 5.13 14.54 -2.44
CA LYS A 101 3.82 15.16 -2.76
C LYS A 101 3.84 16.00 -4.05
N SER A 102 4.97 16.61 -4.41
CA SER A 102 5.07 17.45 -5.63
C SER A 102 5.28 16.64 -6.92
N LEU A 103 5.91 15.46 -6.84
CA LEU A 103 6.15 14.54 -7.95
C LEU A 103 4.91 13.77 -8.44
N GLY A 104 3.71 14.19 -8.05
CA GLY A 104 2.47 13.52 -8.47
C GLY A 104 2.21 12.19 -7.77
N VAL A 105 2.97 11.82 -6.73
CA VAL A 105 2.57 10.75 -5.79
C VAL A 105 1.52 11.28 -4.81
N ASN A 106 0.50 11.96 -5.33
CA ASN A 106 -0.72 12.28 -4.61
C ASN A 106 -1.74 11.18 -4.91
N SER A 107 -1.43 9.95 -4.49
CA SER A 107 -2.26 8.73 -4.42
C SER A 107 -1.29 7.55 -4.33
N ILE A 108 -0.93 7.01 -3.16
CA ILE A 108 -1.54 5.82 -2.54
C ILE A 108 -1.03 5.73 -1.07
N ILE A 109 -0.69 6.84 -0.43
CA ILE A 109 -0.79 6.86 1.03
C ILE A 109 -2.20 7.39 1.29
N PRO A 110 -3.25 6.54 1.32
CA PRO A 110 -4.51 7.02 1.85
C PRO A 110 -4.15 7.60 3.22
N GLN A 111 -4.66 8.79 3.52
CA GLN A 111 -4.66 9.25 4.90
C GLN A 111 -5.13 8.06 5.72
N LEU A 112 -4.29 7.55 6.62
CA LEU A 112 -4.55 6.33 7.38
C LEU A 112 -5.93 6.50 7.98
N HIS A 113 -6.94 5.90 7.34
CA HIS A 113 -8.31 6.00 7.79
C HIS A 113 -8.30 5.37 9.16
N ASN A 114 -8.85 6.09 10.13
CA ASN A 114 -8.82 5.65 11.52
C ASN A 114 -9.39 4.23 11.59
N SER A 115 -8.60 3.26 12.06
CA SER A 115 -9.00 1.84 12.03
C SER A 115 -10.24 1.59 12.88
N SER A 116 -10.46 2.45 13.88
CA SER A 116 -11.64 2.50 14.75
C SER A 116 -12.90 3.07 14.09
N THR A 117 -12.87 3.50 12.83
CA THR A 117 -14.07 3.99 12.14
C THR A 117 -15.09 2.86 12.01
N SER A 118 -16.37 3.18 12.27
CA SER A 118 -17.46 2.22 12.15
C SER A 118 -17.61 1.71 10.71
N ILE A 119 -17.86 0.41 10.57
CA ILE A 119 -18.00 -0.28 9.29
C ILE A 119 -19.12 0.28 8.41
N GLN A 120 -20.11 0.97 8.99
CA GLN A 120 -21.22 1.60 8.25
C GLN A 120 -20.79 2.71 7.28
N PHE A 121 -19.61 3.30 7.50
CA PHE A 121 -19.09 4.35 6.63
C PHE A 121 -18.34 3.78 5.43
N VAL A 122 -18.16 2.45 5.38
CA VAL A 122 -17.62 1.78 4.20
C VAL A 122 -18.66 1.79 3.08
N LYS A 123 -18.24 2.23 1.89
CA LYS A 123 -19.10 2.29 0.71
C LYS A 123 -19.74 0.93 0.44
N GLY A 124 -21.08 0.89 0.42
CA GLY A 124 -21.85 -0.34 0.22
C GLY A 124 -22.24 -1.07 1.52
N VAL A 125 -21.78 -0.62 2.68
CA VAL A 125 -22.23 -1.12 3.99
C VAL A 125 -23.17 -0.08 4.63
N GLY A 126 -24.43 -0.03 4.19
CA GLY A 126 -25.44 0.76 4.88
C GLY A 126 -25.87 0.12 6.21
N GLU A 127 -26.75 0.79 6.95
CA GLU A 127 -27.23 0.34 8.28
C GLU A 127 -27.71 -1.11 8.32
N LYS A 128 -28.43 -1.56 7.29
CA LYS A 128 -28.93 -2.95 7.20
C LYS A 128 -27.80 -3.98 7.15
N ARG A 129 -26.74 -3.68 6.40
CA ARG A 129 -25.56 -4.57 6.29
C ARG A 129 -24.69 -4.46 7.54
N ALA A 130 -24.54 -3.26 8.11
CA ALA A 130 -23.86 -3.06 9.39
C ALA A 130 -24.50 -3.91 10.51
N LYS A 131 -25.83 -3.97 10.60
CA LYS A 131 -26.55 -4.85 11.56
C LYS A 131 -26.35 -6.36 11.32
N LEU A 132 -26.05 -6.78 10.08
CA LEU A 132 -25.72 -8.17 9.79
C LEU A 132 -24.27 -8.48 10.16
N LEU A 133 -23.35 -7.56 9.85
CA LEU A 133 -21.94 -7.65 10.21
C LEU A 133 -21.72 -7.61 11.73
N SER A 134 -22.53 -6.84 12.46
CA SER A 134 -22.47 -6.82 13.92
C SER A 134 -22.79 -8.17 14.55
N LYS A 135 -23.62 -9.01 13.91
CA LYS A 135 -23.88 -10.40 14.37
C LYS A 135 -22.67 -11.30 14.19
N LEU A 136 -21.74 -10.93 13.30
CA LEU A 136 -20.46 -11.59 13.08
C LEU A 136 -19.33 -10.94 13.89
N ASN A 137 -19.67 -10.06 14.86
CA ASN A 137 -18.73 -9.28 15.65
C ASN A 137 -17.85 -8.31 14.84
N ILE A 138 -18.32 -7.86 13.68
CA ILE A 138 -17.62 -6.88 12.83
C ILE A 138 -18.27 -5.51 13.02
N GLN A 139 -17.63 -4.60 13.75
CA GLN A 139 -18.16 -3.26 14.03
C GLN A 139 -17.32 -2.15 13.40
N THR A 140 -16.02 -2.37 13.28
CA THR A 140 -15.04 -1.41 12.76
C THR A 140 -14.43 -1.88 11.44
N ILE A 141 -13.73 -0.97 10.75
CA ILE A 141 -12.94 -1.31 9.57
C ILE A 141 -11.84 -2.31 9.93
N GLU A 142 -11.23 -2.17 11.11
CA GLU A 142 -10.21 -3.08 11.61
C GLU A 142 -10.73 -4.52 11.73
N ASP A 143 -11.88 -4.70 12.37
CA ASP A 143 -12.51 -6.02 12.51
C ASP A 143 -12.74 -6.68 11.15
N ALA A 144 -13.18 -5.89 10.15
CA ALA A 144 -13.46 -6.39 8.82
C ALA A 144 -12.18 -6.80 8.06
N LEU A 145 -11.07 -6.09 8.27
CA LEU A 145 -9.78 -6.41 7.64
C LEU A 145 -9.17 -7.68 8.23
N TYR A 146 -9.34 -7.90 9.54
CA TYR A 146 -8.87 -9.11 10.21
C TYR A 146 -9.85 -10.29 10.10
N PHE A 147 -11.06 -10.07 9.58
CA PHE A 147 -12.02 -11.14 9.30
C PHE A 147 -11.65 -11.89 8.01
N MET A 148 -10.81 -12.91 8.15
CA MET A 148 -10.36 -13.72 7.02
C MET A 148 -11.50 -14.58 6.44
N PRO A 149 -11.51 -14.81 5.11
CA PRO A 149 -12.52 -15.65 4.48
C PRO A 149 -12.36 -17.12 4.91
N MET A 150 -13.50 -17.78 5.14
CA MET A 150 -13.53 -19.19 5.55
C MET A 150 -12.94 -20.14 4.48
N ARG A 151 -13.15 -19.82 3.19
CA ARG A 151 -12.63 -20.57 2.05
C ARG A 151 -12.49 -19.64 0.85
N TYR A 152 -11.44 -19.87 0.08
CA TYR A 152 -11.29 -19.32 -1.26
C TYR A 152 -11.82 -20.34 -2.29
N GLU A 153 -12.75 -19.91 -3.13
CA GLU A 153 -13.21 -20.70 -4.28
C GLU A 153 -12.45 -20.22 -5.53
N ASP A 154 -11.60 -21.08 -6.09
CA ASP A 154 -10.95 -20.81 -7.38
C ASP A 154 -11.91 -21.15 -8.53
N ARG A 155 -12.31 -20.13 -9.29
CA ARG A 155 -13.18 -20.23 -10.47
C ARG A 155 -12.44 -19.91 -11.77
N SER A 156 -11.11 -19.86 -11.75
CA SER A 156 -10.29 -19.59 -12.95
C SER A 156 -10.24 -20.78 -13.90
N ARG A 157 -10.49 -22.00 -13.40
CA ARG A 157 -10.50 -23.23 -14.20
C ARG A 157 -11.90 -23.53 -14.70
N MET A 158 -12.14 -23.20 -15.96
CA MET A 158 -13.38 -23.54 -16.66
C MET A 158 -13.25 -24.95 -17.24
N LYS A 159 -14.23 -25.80 -16.97
CA LYS A 159 -14.33 -27.13 -17.59
C LYS A 159 -15.28 -27.11 -18.78
N LYS A 160 -15.00 -27.98 -19.75
CA LYS A 160 -15.92 -28.27 -20.86
C LYS A 160 -17.09 -29.10 -20.35
N ILE A 161 -18.28 -28.94 -20.95
CA ILE A 161 -19.48 -29.69 -20.54
C ILE A 161 -19.25 -31.21 -20.62
N SER A 162 -18.54 -31.67 -21.65
CA SER A 162 -18.16 -33.08 -21.80
C SER A 162 -17.25 -33.64 -20.71
N GLU A 163 -16.52 -32.78 -19.98
CA GLU A 163 -15.56 -33.17 -18.94
C GLU A 163 -16.15 -33.15 -17.53
N ILE A 164 -17.43 -32.76 -17.40
CA ILE A 164 -18.14 -32.77 -16.12
C ILE A 164 -18.33 -34.23 -15.71
N LEU A 165 -17.58 -34.65 -14.69
CA LEU A 165 -17.69 -36.00 -14.14
C LEU A 165 -18.97 -36.09 -13.32
N ASN A 166 -19.89 -36.96 -13.75
CA ASN A 166 -20.98 -37.43 -12.90
C ASN A 166 -20.41 -38.54 -11.99
N PRO A 167 -20.12 -38.29 -10.69
CA PRO A 167 -19.75 -39.40 -9.82
C PRO A 167 -20.93 -40.39 -9.76
N PRO A 168 -20.67 -41.71 -9.80
CA PRO A 168 -21.73 -42.70 -9.65
C PRO A 168 -22.42 -42.51 -8.29
N PRO A 169 -23.76 -42.68 -8.23
CA PRO A 169 -24.48 -42.62 -6.96
C PRO A 169 -23.91 -43.69 -6.01
N PRO A 170 -23.82 -43.41 -4.70
CA PRO A 170 -23.30 -44.39 -3.77
C PRO A 170 -24.30 -45.56 -3.69
N PRO A 171 -23.82 -46.80 -3.53
CA PRO A 171 -24.69 -47.98 -3.54
C PRO A 171 -25.75 -48.01 -2.42
N PHE A 172 -25.64 -47.13 -1.42
CA PHE A 172 -26.58 -47.04 -0.31
C PHE A 172 -26.97 -45.59 0.02
N ASN A 173 -28.25 -45.28 -0.20
CA ASN A 173 -28.90 -44.05 0.23
C ASN A 173 -28.87 -43.90 1.75
N LYS A 174 -28.00 -43.03 2.29
CA LYS A 174 -28.19 -42.28 3.57
C LYS A 174 -26.98 -41.39 3.85
N GLY A 175 -26.89 -40.30 3.10
CA GLY A 175 -25.86 -39.28 3.31
C GLY A 175 -25.73 -38.52 2.01
N GLY A 176 -26.44 -37.39 1.90
CA GLY A 176 -26.49 -36.59 0.68
C GLY A 176 -25.08 -36.34 0.17
N GLN A 177 -24.76 -36.91 -1.00
CA GLN A 177 -23.51 -36.60 -1.67
C GLN A 177 -23.49 -35.09 -1.91
N LYS A 178 -22.48 -34.43 -1.35
CA LYS A 178 -22.15 -33.06 -1.73
C LYS A 178 -21.68 -33.14 -3.18
N GLY A 179 -22.50 -32.63 -4.10
CA GLY A 179 -22.10 -32.52 -5.51
C GLY A 179 -20.78 -31.77 -5.64
N ILE A 180 -20.00 -32.12 -6.67
CA ILE A 180 -18.79 -31.38 -7.02
C ILE A 180 -19.25 -30.05 -7.64
N ILE A 181 -18.74 -28.93 -7.11
CA ILE A 181 -18.98 -27.62 -7.70
C ILE A 181 -17.96 -27.44 -8.82
N GLU A 182 -18.44 -27.35 -10.06
CA GLU A 182 -17.62 -27.10 -11.24
C GLU A 182 -18.05 -25.80 -11.92
N THR A 183 -17.12 -25.14 -12.63
CA THR A 183 -17.40 -23.91 -13.34
C THR A 183 -17.36 -24.18 -14.84
N ILE A 184 -18.44 -23.82 -15.53
CA ILE A 184 -18.58 -23.95 -16.99
C ILE A 184 -18.95 -22.63 -17.62
N ALA A 185 -18.61 -22.46 -18.90
CA ALA A 185 -19.06 -21.35 -19.73
C ALA A 185 -19.68 -21.89 -21.01
N GLY A 186 -20.68 -21.18 -21.51
CA GLY A 186 -21.35 -21.53 -22.74
C GLY A 186 -22.41 -20.50 -23.11
N THR A 187 -22.99 -20.69 -24.29
CA THR A 187 -24.11 -19.91 -24.80
C THR A 187 -25.42 -20.43 -24.24
N ILE A 188 -26.32 -19.53 -23.82
CA ILE A 188 -27.65 -19.93 -23.33
C ILE A 188 -28.55 -20.18 -24.55
N LEU A 189 -29.07 -21.39 -24.69
CA LEU A 189 -30.04 -21.73 -25.75
C LEU A 189 -31.48 -21.51 -25.32
N SER A 190 -31.81 -21.83 -24.07
CA SER A 190 -33.17 -21.72 -23.54
C SER A 190 -33.14 -21.32 -22.07
N ARG A 191 -34.18 -20.61 -21.64
CA ARG A 191 -34.35 -20.16 -20.27
C ARG A 191 -35.83 -20.01 -19.94
N GLY A 192 -36.27 -20.60 -18.84
CA GLY A 192 -37.68 -20.62 -18.46
C GLY A 192 -37.92 -20.75 -16.97
N VAL A 193 -39.13 -20.42 -16.53
CA VAL A 193 -39.59 -20.69 -15.16
C VAL A 193 -40.74 -21.68 -15.22
N ILE A 194 -40.52 -22.88 -14.69
CA ILE A 194 -41.52 -23.94 -14.59
C ILE A 194 -42.16 -23.88 -13.20
N LYS A 195 -43.50 -23.87 -13.13
CA LYS A 195 -44.21 -24.07 -11.87
C LYS A 195 -44.29 -25.57 -11.59
N THR A 196 -43.68 -26.01 -10.51
CA THR A 196 -43.81 -27.40 -10.05
C THR A 196 -45.18 -27.65 -9.41
N LYS A 197 -45.58 -28.92 -9.30
CA LYS A 197 -46.89 -29.34 -8.76
C LYS A 197 -47.20 -28.79 -7.36
N TRP A 198 -46.17 -28.45 -6.57
CA TRP A 198 -46.31 -27.88 -5.23
C TRP A 198 -46.11 -26.35 -5.19
N GLY A 199 -46.27 -25.67 -6.33
CA GLY A 199 -46.24 -24.20 -6.42
C GLY A 199 -44.84 -23.58 -6.38
N LYS A 200 -43.77 -24.37 -6.23
CA LYS A 200 -42.40 -23.85 -6.31
C LYS A 200 -42.05 -23.51 -7.77
N ARG A 201 -41.34 -22.40 -7.97
CA ARG A 201 -40.84 -21.98 -9.28
C ARG A 201 -39.44 -22.56 -9.48
N LEU A 202 -39.27 -23.38 -10.51
CA LEU A 202 -37.98 -23.89 -10.96
C LEU A 202 -37.51 -23.04 -12.13
N PHE A 203 -36.31 -22.46 -12.04
CA PHE A 203 -35.70 -21.77 -13.16
C PHE A 203 -34.78 -22.76 -13.90
N GLU A 204 -35.09 -23.01 -15.15
CA GLU A 204 -34.33 -23.89 -16.02
C GLU A 204 -33.57 -23.05 -17.05
N VAL A 205 -32.31 -23.41 -17.28
CA VAL A 205 -31.44 -22.80 -18.29
C VAL A 205 -30.75 -23.94 -19.01
N VAL A 206 -30.81 -23.91 -20.35
CA VAL A 206 -30.05 -24.84 -21.20
C VAL A 206 -28.85 -24.09 -21.76
N ILE A 207 -27.66 -24.61 -21.51
CA ILE A 207 -26.36 -24.04 -21.87
C ILE A 207 -25.71 -24.96 -22.91
N LYS A 208 -25.22 -24.36 -23.99
CA LYS A 208 -24.43 -25.01 -25.04
C LYS A 208 -23.01 -24.51 -25.03
N ASP A 209 -22.07 -25.45 -24.97
CA ASP A 209 -20.66 -25.23 -25.23
C ASP A 209 -20.27 -25.91 -26.56
N GLU A 210 -19.03 -25.75 -27.02
CA GLU A 210 -18.46 -26.44 -28.17
C GLU A 210 -18.54 -27.97 -28.04
N THR A 211 -18.50 -28.47 -26.80
CA THR A 211 -18.44 -29.91 -26.51
C THR A 211 -19.76 -30.57 -26.17
N GLY A 212 -20.81 -29.82 -25.86
CA GLY A 212 -22.05 -30.42 -25.38
C GLY A 212 -23.16 -29.43 -25.02
N LEU A 213 -24.25 -30.02 -24.53
CA LEU A 213 -25.46 -29.34 -24.09
C LEU A 213 -25.76 -29.78 -22.65
N MET A 214 -26.10 -28.83 -21.79
CA MET A 214 -26.47 -29.06 -20.39
C MET A 214 -27.70 -28.25 -20.01
#